data_AF-A0A1D1YU04-F1
#
_entry.id   AF-A0A1D1YU04-F1
#
_cell.length_a   1.000
_cell.length_b   1.000
_cell.length_c   1.000
_cell.angle_alpha   90.00
_cell.angle_beta   90.00
_cell.angle_gamma   90.00
#
_symmetry.space_group_name_H-M   'P 1'
#
loop_
_entity.id
_entity.type
_entity.pdbx_description
1 polymer ?
#
loop_
_entity_poly.entity_id
_entity_poly.type
_entity_poly.pdbx_seq_one_letter_code
_entity_poly.pdbx_strand_id
1 'polypeptide(L)'
;MLIAAGLAPPCSPLAGSGALDRPPCYNTGPSKMLLRASCNGPECPVAAGNKRGSRRCECFDLYKEMVPYKDAWSWQKSIVQKRHALMGRGEDESDTLIVLQHPPVYTLGTASVEEYMKFDVKDAPYEVFRTERGGEVTYHGPGQLVMYPILNLRYHKMDLHWYL
;
A
#
# COMPACT_ATOMS: atom_id res chain seq x y z
N MET A 1 1.54 -10.61 2.40
CA MET A 1 1.91 -9.72 3.52
C MET A 1 1.98 -8.30 3.00
N LEU A 2 1.36 -7.34 3.67
CA LEU A 2 1.36 -5.92 3.31
C LEU A 2 2.53 -5.23 4.02
N ILE A 3 3.44 -4.61 3.27
CA ILE A 3 4.48 -3.73 3.82
C ILE A 3 4.12 -2.31 3.39
N ALA A 4 3.51 -1.53 4.27
CA ALA A 4 3.32 -0.10 4.04
C ALA A 4 4.65 0.62 4.35
N ALA A 5 5.52 0.77 3.35
CA ALA A 5 6.68 1.64 3.50
C ALA A 5 6.25 3.07 3.14
N GLY A 6 6.07 3.91 4.14
CA GLY A 6 5.84 5.35 3.98
C GLY A 6 6.87 6.10 4.79
N LEU A 7 7.65 6.97 4.14
CA LEU A 7 8.48 7.96 4.82
C LEU A 7 7.53 9.03 5.41
N ALA A 8 7.12 8.86 6.66
CA ALA A 8 6.31 9.86 7.35
C ALA A 8 7.18 11.07 7.71
N PRO A 9 6.79 12.31 7.36
CA PRO A 9 7.40 13.49 7.96
C PRO A 9 7.06 13.56 9.47
N PRO A 10 7.92 14.16 10.31
CA PRO A 10 7.68 14.26 11.74
C PRO A 10 6.39 15.04 12.03
N CYS A 11 5.58 14.49 12.93
CA CYS A 11 4.31 15.02 13.39
C CYS A 11 4.49 16.46 13.91
N SER A 12 3.97 17.46 13.20
CA SER A 12 3.90 18.83 13.68
C SER A 12 2.49 19.13 14.19
N PRO A 13 2.31 19.75 15.37
CA PRO A 13 0.99 20.10 15.87
C PRO A 13 0.44 21.27 15.06
N LEU A 14 -0.64 21.06 14.31
CA LEU A 14 -1.38 22.16 13.68
C LEU A 14 -2.36 22.76 14.68
N ALA A 15 -2.06 23.98 15.10
CA ALA A 15 -3.03 24.91 15.66
C ALA A 15 -3.90 25.48 14.52
N GLY A 16 -5.21 25.61 14.75
CA GLY A 16 -6.06 26.47 13.92
C GLY A 16 -7.42 25.86 13.57
N SER A 17 -8.46 26.42 14.18
CA SER A 17 -9.88 26.23 13.91
C SER A 17 -10.30 26.70 12.50
N GLY A 18 -11.20 25.96 11.85
CA GLY A 18 -11.84 26.39 10.60
C GLY A 18 -12.78 25.32 10.04
N ALA A 19 -14.00 25.72 9.69
CA ALA A 19 -15.15 24.86 9.43
C ALA A 19 -15.21 24.25 8.01
N LEU A 20 -15.96 23.15 7.92
CA LEU A 20 -16.77 22.62 6.80
C LEU A 20 -16.08 22.39 5.45
N ASP A 21 -15.94 21.12 5.07
CA ASP A 21 -16.45 20.60 3.79
C ASP A 21 -16.54 19.07 3.84
N ARG A 22 -17.74 18.52 3.59
CA ARG A 22 -17.94 17.07 3.40
C ARG A 22 -17.42 16.70 2.00
N PRO A 23 -16.59 15.66 1.81
CA PRO A 23 -16.20 15.25 0.47
C PRO A 23 -17.36 14.52 -0.23
N PRO A 24 -17.50 14.68 -1.56
CA PRO A 24 -18.58 14.09 -2.33
C PRO A 24 -18.41 12.57 -2.43
N CYS A 25 -19.54 11.87 -2.53
CA CYS A 25 -19.58 10.43 -2.78
C CYS A 25 -18.96 10.12 -4.15
N TYR A 26 -17.78 9.48 -4.19
CA TYR A 26 -17.20 8.96 -5.42
C TYR A 26 -17.67 7.52 -5.64
N ASN A 27 -18.53 7.34 -6.65
CA ASN A 27 -18.93 6.05 -7.16
C ASN A 27 -17.82 5.45 -8.04
N THR A 28 -17.62 4.14 -7.84
CA THR A 28 -17.04 3.15 -8.75
C THR A 28 -15.53 3.26 -9.05
N GLY A 29 -14.81 2.20 -8.67
CA GLY A 29 -13.35 2.08 -8.72
C GLY A 29 -12.72 2.34 -10.10
N PRO A 30 -11.40 2.61 -10.13
CA PRO A 30 -10.75 3.09 -11.34
C PRO A 30 -10.74 1.99 -12.41
N SER A 31 -11.10 2.41 -13.63
CA SER A 31 -10.97 1.59 -14.84
C SER A 31 -9.53 1.08 -14.96
N LYS A 32 -9.39 -0.21 -15.31
CA LYS A 32 -8.12 -0.87 -15.59
C LYS A 32 -7.30 -0.07 -16.61
N MET A 33 -6.35 0.73 -16.14
CA MET A 33 -5.29 1.24 -17.00
C MET A 33 -4.18 0.19 -17.00
N LEU A 34 -4.19 -0.68 -18.00
CA LEU A 34 -3.16 -1.69 -18.22
C LEU A 34 -1.92 -0.98 -18.79
N LEU A 35 -1.07 -0.43 -17.95
CA LEU A 35 0.25 0.03 -18.41
C LEU A 35 1.09 -1.21 -18.73
N ARG A 36 1.20 -1.56 -20.01
CA ARG A 36 2.25 -2.47 -20.48
C ARG A 36 3.58 -1.77 -20.20
N ALA A 37 4.40 -2.32 -19.31
CA ALA A 37 5.82 -2.00 -19.26
C ALA A 37 6.45 -2.45 -20.61
N SER A 38 6.48 -1.56 -21.59
CA SER A 38 7.20 -1.75 -22.85
C SER A 38 8.54 -1.04 -22.72
N CYS A 39 9.55 -1.78 -22.26
CA CYS A 39 10.95 -1.32 -22.30
C CYS A 39 11.43 -1.39 -23.76
N ASN A 40 11.19 -0.35 -24.55
CA ASN A 40 11.75 -0.21 -25.90
C ASN A 40 12.89 0.82 -25.85
N GLY A 41 14.07 0.38 -25.46
CA GLY A 41 15.34 1.10 -25.65
C GLY A 41 16.38 0.10 -26.16
N PRO A 42 17.20 0.43 -27.18
CA PRO A 42 18.23 -0.47 -27.66
C PRO A 42 19.39 -0.50 -26.65
N GLU A 43 19.94 -1.69 -26.41
CA GLU A 43 21.11 -1.99 -25.56
C GLU A 43 20.89 -2.07 -24.04
N CYS A 44 20.24 -3.16 -23.60
CA CYS A 44 20.59 -3.77 -22.32
C CYS A 44 21.51 -4.98 -22.58
N PRO A 45 22.74 -5.02 -22.01
CA PRO A 45 23.66 -6.13 -22.24
C PRO A 45 23.11 -7.40 -21.59
N VAL A 46 22.94 -8.43 -22.41
CA VAL A 46 22.43 -9.74 -21.99
C VAL A 46 23.57 -10.47 -21.26
N ALA A 47 23.68 -10.25 -19.95
CA ALA A 47 24.59 -11.02 -19.12
C ALA A 47 24.08 -12.46 -19.01
N ALA A 48 24.83 -13.40 -19.61
CA ALA A 48 24.64 -14.82 -19.44
C ALA A 48 24.98 -15.22 -17.99
N GLY A 49 23.96 -15.33 -17.15
CA GLY A 49 24.08 -15.76 -15.76
C GLY A 49 22.74 -16.28 -15.24
N ASN A 50 22.72 -17.58 -14.88
CA ASN A 50 21.68 -18.31 -14.14
C ASN A 50 20.27 -17.67 -14.06
N LYS A 51 19.34 -18.14 -14.91
CA LYS A 51 17.93 -17.71 -14.94
C LYS A 51 17.18 -18.08 -13.64
N ARG A 52 17.38 -17.34 -12.55
CA ARG A 52 16.29 -17.11 -11.60
C ARG A 52 15.37 -16.10 -12.26
N GLY A 53 14.38 -16.63 -13.00
CA GLY A 53 13.51 -15.85 -13.88
C GLY A 53 12.94 -14.63 -13.16
N SER A 54 13.20 -13.45 -13.70
CA SER A 54 12.60 -12.20 -13.23
C SER A 54 11.08 -12.38 -13.26
N ARG A 55 10.46 -12.43 -12.08
CA ARG A 55 9.01 -12.53 -11.96
C ARG A 55 8.40 -11.22 -12.46
N ARG A 56 7.31 -11.29 -13.23
CA ARG A 56 6.60 -10.09 -13.66
C ARG A 56 6.04 -9.35 -12.45
N CYS A 57 6.07 -8.02 -12.47
CA CYS A 57 5.41 -7.19 -11.46
C CYS A 57 4.35 -6.32 -12.14
N GLU A 58 3.11 -6.42 -11.67
CA GLU A 58 2.03 -5.50 -12.05
C GLU A 58 2.15 -4.25 -11.17
N CYS A 59 2.46 -3.10 -11.77
CA CYS A 59 2.58 -1.84 -11.06
C CYS A 59 1.36 -0.95 -11.31
N PHE A 60 0.68 -0.55 -10.25
CA PHE A 60 -0.40 0.43 -10.26
C PHE A 60 0.15 1.75 -9.73
N ASP A 61 0.50 2.65 -10.66
CA ASP A 61 1.07 3.95 -10.33
C ASP A 61 -0.03 5.01 -10.21
N LEU A 62 -0.43 5.27 -8.97
CA LEU A 62 -1.44 6.25 -8.59
C LEU A 62 -0.82 7.33 -7.68
N TYR A 63 0.49 7.60 -7.80
CA TYR A 63 1.18 8.53 -6.90
C TYR A 63 0.60 9.95 -6.87
N LYS A 64 -0.20 10.35 -7.87
CA LYS A 64 -0.90 11.64 -7.91
C LYS A 64 -2.31 11.60 -7.33
N GLU A 65 -2.84 10.40 -7.09
CA GLU A 65 -4.22 10.19 -6.66
C GLU A 65 -4.32 10.11 -5.14
N MET A 66 -5.37 10.74 -4.61
CA MET A 66 -5.74 10.67 -3.21
C MET A 66 -6.76 9.55 -3.01
N VAL A 67 -6.29 8.39 -2.54
CA VAL A 67 -7.13 7.20 -2.40
C VAL A 67 -7.55 7.06 -0.93
N PRO A 68 -8.85 6.97 -0.60
CA PRO A 68 -9.28 6.69 0.78
C PRO A 68 -8.66 5.40 1.30
N TYR A 69 -8.23 5.39 2.57
CA TYR A 69 -7.50 4.26 3.13
C TYR A 69 -8.28 2.95 3.04
N LYS A 70 -9.58 3.01 3.35
CA LYS A 70 -10.48 1.86 3.29
C LYS A 70 -10.55 1.24 1.89
N ASP A 71 -10.60 2.06 0.85
CA ASP A 71 -10.71 1.59 -0.54
C ASP A 71 -9.41 0.91 -0.98
N ALA A 72 -8.27 1.52 -0.68
CA ALA A 72 -6.97 0.91 -0.94
C ALA A 72 -6.78 -0.40 -0.17
N TRP A 73 -7.24 -0.46 1.08
CA TRP A 73 -7.16 -1.67 1.91
C TRP A 73 -8.05 -2.79 1.36
N SER A 74 -9.30 -2.48 0.99
CA SER A 74 -10.20 -3.42 0.31
C SER A 74 -9.63 -3.92 -1.01
N TRP A 75 -8.98 -3.05 -1.79
CA TRP A 75 -8.32 -3.43 -3.03
C TRP A 75 -7.13 -4.35 -2.81
N GLN A 76 -6.29 -4.08 -1.82
CA GLN A 76 -5.20 -4.98 -1.41
C GLN A 76 -5.73 -6.38 -1.05
N LYS A 77 -6.81 -6.45 -0.26
CA LYS A 77 -7.43 -7.73 0.10
C LYS A 77 -7.95 -8.49 -1.11
N SER A 78 -8.57 -7.82 -2.08
CA SER A 78 -9.07 -8.49 -3.29
C SER A 78 -7.94 -9.03 -4.18
N ILE A 79 -6.82 -8.30 -4.30
CA ILE A 79 -5.62 -8.79 -5.00
C ILE A 79 -5.06 -10.02 -4.29
N VAL A 80 -4.91 -9.97 -2.97
CA VAL A 80 -4.41 -11.12 -2.17
C VAL A 80 -5.33 -12.33 -2.33
N GLN A 81 -6.65 -12.16 -2.24
CA GLN A 81 -7.62 -13.24 -2.42
C GLN A 81 -7.53 -13.87 -3.82
N LYS A 82 -7.49 -13.04 -4.87
CA LYS A 82 -7.33 -13.50 -6.26
C LYS A 82 -6.04 -14.31 -6.40
N ARG A 83 -4.92 -13.81 -5.89
CA ARG A 83 -3.62 -14.47 -6.01
C ARG A 83 -3.55 -15.75 -5.20
N HIS A 84 -4.13 -15.79 -4.01
CA HIS A 84 -4.22 -17.01 -3.21
C HIS A 84 -4.94 -18.14 -3.96
N ALA A 85 -6.01 -17.82 -4.71
CA ALA A 85 -6.69 -18.81 -5.56
C ALA A 85 -5.81 -19.34 -6.70
N LEU A 86 -4.97 -18.50 -7.29
CA LEU A 86 -4.00 -18.88 -8.33
C LEU A 86 -2.85 -19.72 -7.76
N MET A 87 -2.39 -19.42 -6.54
CA MET A 87 -1.33 -20.16 -5.85
C MET A 87 -1.69 -21.64 -5.67
N GLY A 88 -2.95 -21.96 -5.38
CA GLY A 88 -3.43 -23.35 -5.25
C GLY A 88 -3.31 -24.17 -6.55
N ARG A 89 -3.21 -23.51 -7.69
CA ARG A 89 -3.08 -24.12 -9.03
C ARG A 89 -1.68 -23.97 -9.62
N GLY A 90 -0.77 -23.28 -8.94
CA GLY A 90 0.56 -22.95 -9.47
C GLY A 90 0.57 -21.84 -10.53
N GLU A 91 -0.51 -21.07 -10.66
CA GLU A 91 -0.74 -20.06 -11.72
C GLU A 91 -0.47 -18.62 -11.23
N ASP A 92 0.04 -18.43 -10.01
CA ASP A 92 0.43 -17.11 -9.53
C ASP A 92 1.76 -16.73 -10.18
N GLU A 93 1.74 -16.00 -11.29
CA GLU A 93 2.94 -15.74 -12.10
C GLU A 93 3.55 -14.35 -11.89
N SER A 94 2.86 -13.45 -11.17
CA SER A 94 3.30 -12.06 -11.03
C SER A 94 3.06 -11.48 -9.65
N ASP A 95 3.96 -10.60 -9.24
CA ASP A 95 3.80 -9.76 -8.07
C ASP A 95 3.01 -8.48 -8.39
N THR A 96 2.63 -7.74 -7.35
CA THR A 96 1.88 -6.49 -7.50
C THR A 96 2.49 -5.40 -6.64
N LEU A 97 2.57 -4.20 -7.18
CA LEU A 97 2.94 -2.99 -6.45
C LEU A 97 1.86 -1.93 -6.67
N ILE A 98 1.32 -1.39 -5.58
CA ILE A 98 0.43 -0.24 -5.62
C ILE A 98 1.19 0.96 -5.05
N VAL A 99 1.18 2.07 -5.76
CA VAL A 99 1.81 3.34 -5.34
C VAL A 99 0.73 4.41 -5.31
N LEU A 100 0.54 5.10 -4.18
CA LEU A 100 -0.54 6.06 -4.01
C LEU A 100 -0.24 7.08 -2.89
N GLN A 101 -1.18 7.98 -2.65
CA GLN A 101 -1.25 8.81 -1.45
C GLN A 101 -2.60 8.64 -0.76
N HIS A 102 -2.65 8.93 0.54
CA HIS A 102 -3.89 8.88 1.33
C HIS A 102 -4.30 10.28 1.79
N PRO A 103 -5.62 10.55 1.90
CA PRO A 103 -6.12 11.60 2.79
C PRO A 103 -5.60 11.39 4.22
N PRO A 104 -5.61 12.44 5.08
CA PRO A 104 -5.22 12.32 6.48
C PRO A 104 -5.91 11.14 7.17
N VAL A 105 -5.13 10.21 7.71
CA VAL A 105 -5.63 8.97 8.33
C VAL A 105 -4.63 8.43 9.35
N TYR A 106 -5.14 7.90 10.46
CA TYR A 106 -4.36 7.08 11.39
C TYR A 106 -4.62 5.60 11.15
N THR A 107 -3.56 4.80 11.16
CA THR A 107 -3.68 3.34 11.12
C THR A 107 -3.02 2.76 12.34
N LEU A 108 -3.64 1.75 12.93
CA LEU A 108 -3.16 1.04 14.10
C LEU A 108 -2.74 -0.36 13.66
N GLY A 109 -1.46 -0.68 13.80
CA GLY A 109 -0.95 -2.03 13.61
C GLY A 109 -1.22 -2.93 14.82
N THR A 110 -0.80 -4.18 14.72
CA THR A 110 -1.04 -5.22 15.73
C THR A 110 -0.39 -4.92 17.08
N ALA A 111 0.73 -4.19 17.11
CA ALA A 111 1.41 -3.78 18.34
C ALA A 111 0.86 -2.46 18.93
N SER A 112 -0.16 -1.87 18.32
CA SER A 112 -0.72 -0.60 18.82
C SER A 112 -1.53 -0.84 20.09
N VAL A 113 -1.25 -0.05 21.12
CA VAL A 113 -2.05 0.00 22.35
C VAL A 113 -2.77 1.33 22.38
N GLU A 114 -4.09 1.31 22.58
CA GLU A 114 -4.92 2.51 22.46
C GLU A 114 -4.61 3.54 23.55
N GLU A 115 -4.17 3.06 24.71
CA GLU A 115 -3.75 3.85 25.87
C GLU A 115 -2.53 4.76 25.60
N TYR A 116 -1.73 4.46 24.57
CA TYR A 116 -0.58 5.28 24.17
C TYR A 116 -0.89 6.28 23.06
N MET A 117 -2.15 6.31 22.57
CA MET A 117 -2.56 7.35 21.64
C MET A 117 -2.73 8.68 22.37
N LYS A 118 -2.29 9.76 21.72
CA LYS A 118 -2.39 11.13 22.24
C LYS A 118 -3.80 11.73 22.10
N PHE A 119 -4.77 10.95 21.64
CA PHE A 119 -6.14 11.34 21.38
C PHE A 119 -7.08 10.17 21.68
N ASP A 120 -8.32 10.47 22.06
CA ASP A 120 -9.40 9.46 22.12
C ASP A 120 -9.79 9.09 20.68
N VAL A 121 -9.87 7.80 20.37
CA VAL A 121 -10.29 7.29 19.06
C VAL A 121 -11.66 7.82 18.65
N LYS A 122 -12.55 8.06 19.61
CA LYS A 122 -13.91 8.58 19.35
C LYS A 122 -13.91 10.03 18.92
N ASP A 123 -12.90 10.80 19.33
CA ASP A 123 -12.74 12.22 19.05
C ASP A 123 -11.49 12.48 18.19
N ALA A 124 -11.06 11.48 17.42
CA ALA A 124 -9.88 11.60 16.59
C ALA A 124 -10.08 12.65 15.49
N PRO A 125 -9.05 13.46 15.17
CA PRO A 125 -9.17 14.52 14.17
C PRO A 125 -9.30 13.99 12.73
N TYR A 126 -8.94 12.73 12.51
CA TYR A 126 -8.97 12.04 11.22
C TYR A 126 -9.46 10.60 11.40
N GLU A 127 -9.80 9.93 10.29
CA GLU A 127 -10.23 8.54 10.33
C GLU A 127 -9.16 7.63 10.96
N VAL A 128 -9.60 6.64 11.73
CA VAL A 128 -8.75 5.70 12.44
C VAL A 128 -9.08 4.28 12.01
N PHE A 129 -8.11 3.54 11.50
CA PHE A 129 -8.29 2.14 11.08
C PHE A 129 -7.40 1.19 11.87
N ARG A 130 -7.99 0.17 12.49
CA ARG A 130 -7.27 -1.00 13.01
C ARG A 130 -6.97 -1.96 11.87
N THR A 131 -5.73 -2.41 11.75
CA THR A 131 -5.24 -3.17 10.59
C THR A 131 -4.39 -4.37 11.02
N GLU A 132 -4.19 -5.33 10.12
CA GLU A 132 -3.39 -6.52 10.41
C GLU A 132 -1.87 -6.31 10.20
N ARG A 133 -1.42 -5.07 9.92
CA ARG A 133 0.01 -4.77 9.73
C ARG A 133 0.77 -4.84 11.06
N GLY A 134 2.06 -5.15 11.00
CA GLY A 134 2.94 -5.04 12.16
C GLY A 134 3.18 -3.59 12.59
N GLY A 135 3.73 -3.43 13.80
CA GLY A 135 4.13 -2.13 14.34
C GLY A 135 3.01 -1.38 15.07
N GLU A 136 3.37 -0.21 15.57
CA GLU A 136 2.50 0.68 16.35
C GLU A 136 1.62 1.56 15.46
N VAL A 137 1.06 2.64 15.99
CA VAL A 137 0.25 3.62 15.25
C VAL A 137 1.11 4.37 14.21
N THR A 138 0.55 4.66 13.05
CA THR A 138 1.17 5.57 12.07
C THR A 138 0.14 6.49 11.43
N TYR A 139 0.60 7.62 10.91
CA TYR A 139 -0.20 8.60 10.18
C TYR A 139 0.14 8.54 8.69
N HIS A 140 -0.88 8.67 7.86
CA HIS A 140 -0.74 8.94 6.44
C HIS A 140 -1.50 10.20 6.02
N GLY A 141 -0.98 10.90 5.01
CA GLY A 141 -1.61 12.12 4.53
C GLY A 141 -1.04 12.62 3.19
N PRO A 142 -1.56 13.76 2.70
CA PRO A 142 -1.13 14.36 1.44
C PRO A 142 0.38 14.65 1.44
N GLY A 143 1.02 14.41 0.30
CA GLY A 143 2.47 14.54 0.12
C GLY A 143 3.28 13.31 0.55
N GLN A 144 2.67 12.36 1.28
CA GLN A 144 3.33 11.11 1.65
C GLN A 144 3.10 10.05 0.59
N LEU A 145 4.18 9.61 -0.07
CA LEU A 145 4.13 8.45 -0.96
C LEU A 145 3.98 7.16 -0.12
N VAL A 146 2.98 6.35 -0.45
CA VAL A 146 2.72 5.06 0.18
C VAL A 146 2.79 3.96 -0.87
N MET A 147 3.50 2.89 -0.53
CA MET A 147 3.66 1.73 -1.40
C MET A 147 3.14 0.47 -0.72
N TYR A 148 2.39 -0.34 -1.48
CA TYR A 148 1.89 -1.65 -1.05
C TYR A 148 2.43 -2.76 -1.97
N PRO A 149 3.61 -3.32 -1.67
CA PRO A 149 4.10 -4.51 -2.35
C PRO A 149 3.32 -5.72 -1.86
N ILE A 150 2.67 -6.40 -2.80
CA ILE A 150 1.98 -7.67 -2.58
C ILE A 150 2.83 -8.72 -3.28
N LEU A 151 3.55 -9.52 -2.48
CA LEU A 151 4.53 -10.48 -2.97
C LEU A 151 4.16 -11.91 -2.59
N ASN A 152 4.43 -12.86 -3.48
CA ASN A 152 4.42 -14.28 -3.12
C ASN A 152 5.84 -14.75 -2.79
N LEU A 153 6.12 -14.78 -1.49
CA LEU A 153 7.45 -15.03 -0.91
C LEU A 153 8.00 -16.44 -1.18
N ARG A 154 7.18 -17.40 -1.64
CA ARG A 154 7.65 -18.75 -2.01
C ARG A 154 8.61 -18.74 -3.20
N TYR A 155 8.55 -17.67 -4.00
CA TYR A 155 9.42 -17.46 -5.17
C TYR A 155 10.49 -16.39 -4.90
N HIS A 156 10.53 -15.86 -3.67
CA HIS A 156 11.53 -14.89 -3.22
C HIS A 156 12.21 -15.42 -1.95
N LYS A 157 12.82 -14.53 -1.16
CA LYS A 157 13.29 -14.90 0.17
C LYS A 157 12.06 -15.10 1.05
N MET A 158 11.85 -16.32 1.55
CA MET A 158 10.76 -16.64 2.46
C MET A 158 11.10 -16.25 3.91
N ASP A 159 11.52 -15.00 4.09
CA ASP A 159 11.87 -14.38 5.36
C ASP A 159 11.33 -12.96 5.32
N LEU A 160 10.47 -12.63 6.28
CA LEU A 160 9.88 -11.31 6.35
C LEU A 160 10.89 -10.23 6.72
N HIS A 161 11.82 -10.52 7.63
CA HIS A 161 12.78 -9.53 8.12
C HIS A 161 13.70 -9.02 7.01
N TRP A 162 13.84 -9.79 5.93
CA TRP A 162 14.58 -9.39 4.75
C TRP A 162 13.98 -8.19 4.00
N TYR A 163 12.71 -7.84 4.27
CA TYR A 163 11.96 -6.80 3.57
C TYR A 163 11.51 -5.64 4.46
N LEU A 164 11.96 -5.60 5.72
CA LEU A 164 11.70 -4.55 6.70
C LEU A 164 12.95 -3.70 6.89
#